data_AF-A0A934KCI2-F1
#
_entry.id   AF-A0A934KCI2-F1
#
_cell.length_a   1.000
_cell.length_b   1.000
_cell.length_c   1.000
_cell.angle_alpha   90.00
_cell.angle_beta   90.00
_cell.angle_gamma   90.00
#
_symmetry.space_group_name_H-M   'P 1'
#
loop_
_entity.id
_entity.type
_entity.pdbx_description
1 polymer ?
#
loop_
_entity_poly.entity_id
_entity_poly.type
_entity_poly.pdbx_seq_one_letter_code
_entity_poly.pdbx_strand_id
1 'polypeptide(L)'
;MKGFRRAQLRGSEELFRPTDQLPPHQEVMAVDVPSDVRPVPAAPAPDQRSVRLSNEEIELLADAVQHLKFPHQQSGRPSMERFEQLETLRAKLLANI
;
A
#
# COMPACT_ATOMS: atom_id res chain seq x y z
N MET A 1 34.56 50.76 -0.17
CA MET A 1 33.82 49.48 -0.14
C MET A 1 33.66 49.05 1.31
N LYS A 2 32.43 49.05 1.86
CA LYS A 2 32.18 48.68 3.26
C LYS A 2 32.08 47.15 3.32
N GLY A 3 33.10 46.50 3.90
CA GLY A 3 33.20 45.04 3.94
C GLY A 3 32.04 44.39 4.70
N PHE A 4 31.66 43.18 4.27
CA PHE A 4 30.64 42.37 4.92
C PHE A 4 31.07 42.00 6.35
N ARG A 5 30.23 42.32 7.34
CA ARG A 5 30.41 41.83 8.71
C ARG A 5 29.73 40.47 8.83
N ARG A 6 30.50 39.44 9.20
CA ARG A 6 29.97 38.11 9.53
C ARG A 6 29.43 38.16 10.96
N ALA A 7 28.10 38.13 11.10
CA ALA A 7 27.45 37.91 12.38
C ALA A 7 27.50 36.40 12.67
N GLN A 8 28.16 35.99 13.75
CA GLN A 8 28.10 34.61 14.23
C GLN A 8 26.87 34.48 15.13
N LEU A 9 25.84 33.78 14.64
CA LEU A 9 24.65 33.49 15.42
C LEU A 9 24.93 32.27 16.29
N ARG A 10 25.17 32.47 17.58
CA ARG A 10 25.31 31.35 18.53
C ARG A 10 24.03 30.52 18.49
N GLY A 11 24.17 29.21 18.32
CA GLY A 11 23.06 28.26 18.20
C GLY A 11 22.76 27.80 16.76
N SER A 12 23.39 28.38 15.72
CA SER A 12 23.20 27.89 14.34
C SER A 12 23.64 26.44 14.16
N GLU A 13 24.61 25.97 14.97
CA GLU A 13 25.09 24.59 14.98
C GLU A 13 23.97 23.57 15.27
N GLU A 14 22.90 23.97 15.99
CA GLU A 14 21.79 23.06 16.30
C GLU A 14 20.91 22.78 15.07
N LEU A 15 20.84 23.73 14.13
CA LEU A 15 20.10 23.58 12.87
C LEU A 15 20.78 22.62 11.90
N PHE A 16 22.09 22.42 12.05
CA PHE A 16 22.90 21.55 11.20
C PHE A 16 23.30 20.26 11.90
N ARG A 17 22.75 19.95 13.08
CA ARG A 17 22.98 18.65 13.71
C ARG A 17 22.47 17.57 12.76
N PRO A 18 23.32 16.59 12.38
CA PRO A 18 22.86 15.45 11.63
C PRO A 18 21.75 14.80 12.45
N THR A 19 20.56 14.77 11.87
CA THR A 19 19.49 13.93 12.38
C THR A 19 19.99 12.53 12.07
N ASP A 20 20.72 11.90 13.01
CA ASP A 20 20.87 10.45 12.99
C ASP A 20 19.45 9.93 13.09
N GLN A 21 18.88 9.72 11.91
CA GLN A 21 17.58 9.14 11.72
C GLN A 21 17.74 7.75 12.29
N LEU A 22 17.35 7.58 13.56
CA LEU A 22 16.71 6.33 13.93
C LEU A 22 15.70 6.11 12.80
N PRO A 23 15.83 5.04 11.99
CA PRO A 23 14.78 4.71 11.05
C PRO A 23 13.51 4.77 11.89
N PRO A 24 12.43 5.44 11.42
CA PRO A 24 11.18 5.41 12.15
C PRO A 24 10.99 3.95 12.51
N HIS A 25 10.79 3.65 13.80
CA HIS A 25 10.39 2.33 14.22
C HIS A 25 9.05 2.10 13.52
N GLN A 26 9.13 1.67 12.27
CA GLN A 26 8.05 1.10 11.53
C GLN A 26 7.88 -0.20 12.30
N GLU A 27 7.04 -0.13 13.32
CA GLU A 27 6.45 -1.29 13.93
C GLU A 27 5.85 -2.03 12.75
N VAL A 28 6.62 -2.99 12.24
CA VAL A 28 6.14 -3.95 11.27
C VAL A 28 5.08 -4.65 12.08
N MET A 29 3.83 -4.21 11.92
CA MET A 29 2.70 -4.88 12.52
C MET A 29 2.79 -6.30 11.99
N ALA A 30 3.31 -7.20 12.82
CA ALA A 30 3.30 -8.61 12.54
C ALA A 30 1.82 -8.94 12.47
N VAL A 31 1.28 -8.95 11.26
CA VAL A 31 -0.04 -9.46 11.00
C VAL A 31 0.07 -10.92 11.39
N ASP A 32 -0.49 -11.25 12.54
CA ASP A 32 -0.67 -12.63 12.97
C ASP A 32 -1.61 -13.23 11.95
N VAL A 33 -1.04 -13.80 10.87
CA VAL A 33 -1.82 -14.49 9.85
C VAL A 33 -2.19 -15.81 10.51
N PRO A 34 -3.44 -16.02 10.95
CA PRO A 34 -3.82 -17.30 11.49
C PRO A 34 -3.53 -18.34 10.40
N SER A 35 -2.63 -19.27 10.70
CA SER A 35 -2.22 -20.36 9.81
C SER A 35 -3.30 -21.43 9.68
N ASP A 36 -4.53 -21.13 10.12
CA ASP A 36 -5.71 -21.94 9.88
C ASP A 36 -5.98 -21.95 8.38
N VAL A 37 -5.38 -22.92 7.70
CA VAL A 37 -5.69 -23.28 6.32
C VAL A 37 -7.15 -23.71 6.30
N ARG A 38 -8.04 -22.73 6.07
CA ARG A 38 -9.48 -23.01 5.94
C ARG A 38 -9.67 -23.83 4.67
N PRO A 39 -10.27 -25.03 4.76
CA PRO A 39 -10.53 -25.83 3.57
C PRO A 39 -11.43 -25.02 2.64
N VAL A 40 -11.03 -24.92 1.37
CA VAL A 40 -11.86 -24.28 0.34
C VAL A 40 -13.10 -25.15 0.17
N PRO A 41 -14.32 -24.63 0.44
CA PRO A 41 -15.53 -25.42 0.28
C PRO A 41 -15.68 -25.85 -1.18
N ALA A 42 -15.97 -27.14 -1.39
CA ALA A 42 -16.07 -27.74 -2.72
C ALA A 42 -17.21 -27.15 -3.58
N ALA A 43 -18.20 -26.55 -2.93
CA ALA A 43 -19.29 -25.82 -3.56
C ALA A 43 -19.69 -24.62 -2.68
N PRO A 44 -20.12 -23.49 -3.28
CA PRO A 44 -20.65 -22.38 -2.53
C PRO A 44 -21.96 -22.78 -1.81
N ALA A 45 -22.24 -22.15 -0.67
CA ALA A 45 -23.55 -22.27 -0.03
C ALA A 45 -24.67 -21.78 -0.97
N PRO A 46 -25.96 -22.14 -0.73
CA PRO A 46 -27.06 -21.81 -1.63
C PRO A 46 -27.25 -20.30 -1.91
N ASP A 47 -26.77 -19.46 -0.99
CA ASP A 47 -26.79 -17.99 -1.02
C ASP A 47 -25.43 -17.38 -1.46
N GLN A 48 -24.44 -18.21 -1.75
CA GLN A 48 -23.10 -17.77 -2.12
C GLN A 48 -22.81 -18.03 -3.60
N ARG A 49 -21.97 -17.18 -4.18
CA ARG A 49 -21.44 -17.35 -5.54
C ARG A 49 -19.94 -17.46 -5.50
N SER A 50 -19.39 -18.40 -6.27
CA SER A 50 -17.95 -18.62 -6.37
C SER A 50 -17.42 -18.05 -7.68
N VAL A 51 -16.36 -17.23 -7.60
CA VAL A 51 -15.64 -16.73 -8.77
C VAL A 51 -14.26 -17.40 -8.82
N ARG A 52 -13.87 -17.89 -10.00
CA ARG A 52 -12.52 -18.43 -10.20
C ARG A 52 -11.58 -17.32 -10.67
N LEU A 53 -10.57 -17.04 -9.87
CA LEU A 53 -9.50 -16.08 -10.18
C LEU A 53 -8.19 -16.84 -10.41
N SER A 54 -7.39 -16.35 -11.35
CA SER A 54 -5.99 -16.72 -11.52
C SER A 54 -5.12 -16.10 -10.42
N ASN A 55 -3.90 -16.59 -10.24
CA ASN A 55 -2.97 -16.03 -9.25
C ASN A 55 -2.68 -14.55 -9.50
N GLU A 56 -2.51 -14.15 -10.76
CA GLU A 56 -2.29 -12.76 -11.16
C GLU A 56 -3.49 -11.86 -10.80
N GLU A 57 -4.72 -12.35 -11.03
CA GLU A 57 -5.95 -11.64 -10.63
C GLU A 57 -6.10 -11.53 -9.11
N ILE A 58 -5.64 -12.53 -8.35
CA ILE A 58 -5.64 -12.52 -6.89
C ILE A 58 -4.66 -11.46 -6.36
N GLU A 59 -3.44 -11.42 -6.90
CA GLU A 59 -2.43 -10.41 -6.55
C GLU A 59 -2.95 -9.00 -6.86
N LEU A 60 -3.52 -8.81 -8.05
CA LEU A 60 -4.10 -7.52 -8.46
C LEU A 60 -5.24 -7.10 -7.52
N LEU A 61 -6.10 -8.03 -7.11
CA LEU A 61 -7.17 -7.78 -6.15
C LEU A 61 -6.62 -7.41 -4.77
N ALA A 62 -5.61 -8.13 -4.29
CA ALA A 62 -4.98 -7.89 -3.00
C ALA A 62 -4.36 -6.49 -2.95
N ASP A 63 -3.62 -6.11 -3.99
CA ASP A 63 -3.06 -4.76 -4.13
C ASP A 63 -4.15 -3.69 -4.15
N ALA A 64 -5.23 -3.90 -4.90
CA ALA A 64 -6.35 -2.96 -4.95
C ALA A 64 -7.03 -2.79 -3.58
N VAL A 65 -7.20 -3.87 -2.83
CA VAL A 65 -7.73 -3.83 -1.45
C VAL A 65 -6.77 -3.09 -0.52
N GLN A 66 -5.47 -3.33 -0.63
CA GLN A 66 -4.46 -2.62 0.17
C GLN A 66 -4.49 -1.12 -0.12
N HIS A 67 -4.58 -0.73 -1.39
CA HIS A 67 -4.73 0.67 -1.81
C HIS A 67 -5.99 1.33 -1.24
N LEU A 68 -7.10 0.59 -1.16
CA LEU A 68 -8.34 1.06 -0.55
C LEU A 68 -8.20 1.23 0.96
N LYS A 69 -7.50 0.30 1.63
CA LYS A 69 -7.26 0.34 3.08
C LYS A 69 -6.29 1.43 3.51
N PHE A 70 -5.30 1.73 2.68
CA PHE A 70 -4.24 2.69 2.98
C PHE A 70 -4.11 3.77 1.89
N PRO A 71 -5.13 4.65 1.74
CA PRO A 71 -5.15 5.64 0.65
C PRO A 71 -3.99 6.65 0.73
N HIS A 72 -3.47 6.92 1.93
CA HIS A 72 -2.39 7.88 2.15
C HIS A 72 -1.00 7.36 1.77
N GLN A 73 -0.84 6.04 1.59
CA GLN A 73 0.43 5.43 1.22
C GLN A 73 0.66 5.40 -0.30
N GLN A 74 -0.29 5.93 -1.09
CA GLN A 74 -0.22 5.84 -2.54
C GLN A 74 0.81 6.82 -3.13
N SER A 75 1.79 6.27 -3.83
CA SER A 75 2.71 7.01 -4.70
C SER A 75 2.17 7.05 -6.14
N GLY A 76 1.30 8.02 -6.43
CA GLY A 76 0.96 8.41 -7.81
C GLY A 76 -0.26 7.71 -8.43
N ARG A 77 -0.63 8.17 -9.64
CA ARG A 77 -1.75 7.62 -10.41
C ARG A 77 -1.33 6.28 -11.03
N PRO A 78 -2.22 5.26 -11.07
CA PRO A 78 -1.91 3.99 -11.72
C PRO A 78 -1.65 4.19 -13.22
N SER A 79 -0.84 3.31 -13.81
CA SER A 79 -0.66 3.27 -15.26
C SER A 79 -1.98 2.93 -15.95
N MET A 80 -2.11 3.32 -17.22
CA MET A 80 -3.29 3.01 -18.04
C MET A 80 -3.53 1.50 -18.12
N GLU A 81 -2.47 0.73 -18.35
CA GLU A 81 -2.53 -0.74 -18.41
C GLU A 81 -3.08 -1.34 -17.10
N ARG A 82 -2.60 -0.86 -15.94
CA ARG A 82 -3.08 -1.34 -14.65
C ARG A 82 -4.54 -0.97 -14.40
N PHE A 83 -4.97 0.18 -14.88
CA PHE A 83 -6.38 0.56 -14.83
C PHE A 83 -7.26 -0.39 -15.65
N GLU A 84 -6.85 -0.74 -16.88
CA GLU A 84 -7.58 -1.68 -17.74
C GLU A 84 -7.65 -3.10 -17.13
N GLN A 85 -6.56 -3.56 -16.51
CA GLN A 85 -6.53 -4.82 -15.77
C GLN A 85 -7.54 -4.81 -14.62
N LEU A 86 -7.61 -3.72 -13.85
CA LEU A 86 -8.57 -3.57 -12.74
C LEU A 86 -10.02 -3.52 -13.24
N GLU A 87 -10.30 -2.85 -14.35
CA GLU A 87 -11.64 -2.83 -14.95
C GLU A 87 -12.06 -4.21 -15.47
N THR A 88 -11.13 -4.96 -16.08
CA THR A 88 -11.38 -6.33 -16.53
C THR A 88 -11.73 -7.24 -15.34
N LEU A 89 -10.95 -7.14 -14.26
CA LEU A 89 -11.22 -7.86 -13.01
C LEU A 89 -12.57 -7.47 -12.40
N ARG A 90 -12.90 -6.18 -12.38
CA ARG A 90 -14.19 -5.66 -11.88
C ARG A 90 -15.37 -6.22 -12.68
N ALA A 91 -15.29 -6.21 -14.01
CA ALA A 91 -16.34 -6.75 -14.87
C ALA A 91 -16.55 -8.25 -14.61
N LYS A 92 -15.47 -9.01 -14.43
CA LYS A 92 -15.52 -10.44 -14.09
C LYS A 92 -16.20 -10.69 -12.74
N LEU A 93 -15.90 -9.88 -11.73
CA LEU A 93 -16.55 -9.98 -10.41
C LEU A 93 -18.04 -9.67 -10.52
N LEU A 94 -18.43 -8.56 -11.16
CA LEU A 94 -19.82 -8.13 -11.30
C LEU A 94 -20.68 -9.12 -12.10
N ALA A 95 -20.12 -9.78 -13.12
CA ALA A 95 -20.83 -10.80 -13.88
C ALA A 95 -21.22 -12.03 -13.03
N ASN A 96 -20.58 -12.22 -11.87
CA ASN A 96 -20.78 -13.36 -10.99
C ASN A 96 -21.38 -12.98 -9.62
N ILE A 97 -21.81 -11.73 -9.44
CA ILE A 97 -22.57 -11.25 -8.27
C ILE A 97 -24.07 -11.29 -8.60
#